data_AF-A0A9X7V7J7-F1
#
_entry.id   AF-A0A9X7V7J7-F1
#
_cell.length_a   1.000
_cell.length_b   1.000
_cell.length_c   1.000
_cell.angle_alpha   90.00
_cell.angle_beta   90.00
_cell.angle_gamma   90.00
#
_symmetry.space_group_name_H-M   'P 1'
#
loop_
_entity.id
_entity.type
_entity.pdbx_description
1 polymer ?
#
loop_
_entity_poly.entity_id
_entity_poly.type
_entity_poly.pdbx_seq_one_letter_code
_entity_poly.pdbx_strand_id
1 'polypeptide(L)'
;MSRLLLSSLPPDQIALPGASHDPGLVLLSYLVASAAAYTALALAHRVSQSVEARYREYWRWVGALALGGGIWSMHFIAMLAFQAPLDIAYDHRVTLLSLVIAVATSYLVMRLLGRERLRSWQYGLAATAAGTSIAAMHYTGMAAIRSAATLY
;
A
#
# COMPACT_ATOMS: atom_id res chain seq x y z
N MET A 1 39.28 4.63 -5.74
CA MET A 1 39.03 3.53 -6.70
C MET A 1 37.54 3.33 -7.08
N SER A 2 36.64 4.30 -6.84
CA SER A 2 35.21 4.19 -7.20
C SER A 2 34.78 5.00 -8.44
N ARG A 3 35.66 5.86 -9.00
CA ARG A 3 35.34 6.69 -10.18
C ARG A 3 35.38 5.94 -11.52
N LEU A 4 35.94 4.72 -11.56
CA LEU A 4 36.09 3.93 -12.78
C LEU A 4 34.90 3.02 -13.10
N LEU A 5 33.96 2.84 -12.17
CA LEU A 5 32.74 2.04 -12.38
C LEU A 5 31.57 2.87 -12.94
N LEU A 6 31.66 4.20 -12.91
CA LEU A 6 30.63 5.11 -13.43
C LEU A 6 30.87 5.49 -14.89
N SER A 7 32.05 5.21 -15.45
CA SER A 7 32.42 5.54 -16.84
C SER A 7 32.01 4.48 -17.86
N SER A 8 31.44 3.34 -17.42
CA SER A 8 31.04 2.22 -18.27
C SER A 8 29.52 2.03 -18.34
N LEU A 9 28.74 2.98 -17.85
CA LEU A 9 27.30 2.96 -18.03
C LEU A 9 27.00 3.43 -19.46
N PRO A 10 26.22 2.66 -20.24
CA PRO A 10 25.84 3.06 -21.59
C PRO A 10 25.05 4.39 -21.55
N PRO A 11 25.04 5.20 -22.64
CA PRO A 11 24.53 6.58 -22.63
C PRO A 11 23.04 6.74 -22.26
N ASP A 12 22.32 5.63 -22.12
CA ASP A 12 20.94 5.47 -21.68
C ASP A 12 20.80 5.24 -20.15
N GLN A 13 21.88 4.93 -19.43
CA GLN A 13 21.85 4.69 -17.99
C GLN A 13 22.28 5.94 -17.22
N ILE A 14 21.29 6.80 -16.94
CA ILE A 14 21.42 7.83 -15.91
C ILE A 14 21.43 7.12 -14.55
N ALA A 15 22.60 6.78 -14.02
CA ALA A 15 22.73 6.59 -12.58
C ALA A 15 22.29 7.90 -11.93
N LEU A 16 21.17 7.93 -11.19
CA LEU A 16 20.68 9.11 -10.47
C LEU A 16 21.61 9.35 -9.27
N PRO A 17 22.71 10.11 -9.40
CA PRO A 17 23.72 10.23 -8.36
C PRO A 17 23.17 11.24 -7.37
N GLY A 18 22.45 10.76 -6.36
CA GLY A 18 21.74 11.62 -5.40
C GLY A 18 20.32 11.20 -5.07
N ALA A 19 19.86 10.03 -5.50
CA ALA A 19 18.60 9.48 -4.98
C ALA A 19 18.74 9.17 -3.48
N SER A 20 18.00 9.88 -2.64
CA SER A 20 17.97 9.71 -1.18
C SER A 20 16.56 9.42 -0.70
N HIS A 21 16.44 8.86 0.50
CA HIS A 21 15.16 8.76 1.17
C HIS A 21 15.15 9.69 2.38
N ASP A 22 14.05 10.42 2.58
CA ASP A 22 13.82 11.13 3.83
C ASP A 22 13.50 10.12 4.94
N PRO A 23 14.38 9.96 5.94
CA PRO A 23 14.18 8.97 7.01
C PRO A 23 12.94 9.25 7.86
N GLY A 24 12.52 10.52 7.98
CA GLY A 24 11.31 10.90 8.71
C GLY A 24 10.04 10.40 8.03
N LEU A 25 9.95 10.53 6.70
CA LEU A 25 8.81 10.01 5.93
C LEU A 25 8.80 8.49 5.87
N VAL A 26 9.97 7.84 5.80
CA VAL A 26 10.07 6.38 5.92
C VAL A 26 9.55 5.90 7.27
N LEU A 27 9.97 6.53 8.36
CA LEU A 27 9.49 6.20 9.71
C LEU A 27 7.98 6.43 9.83
N LEU A 28 7.47 7.55 9.31
CA LEU A 28 6.04 7.85 9.29
C LEU A 28 5.25 6.79 8.53
N SER A 29 5.71 6.39 7.34
CA SER A 29 5.10 5.32 6.54
C SER A 29 5.01 4.01 7.34
N TYR A 30 6.10 3.63 8.03
CA TYR A 30 6.13 2.45 8.89
C TYR A 30 5.14 2.54 10.06
N LEU A 31 5.03 3.70 10.71
CA LEU A 31 4.08 3.92 11.81
C LEU A 31 2.63 3.83 11.33
N VAL A 32 2.32 4.42 10.17
CA VAL A 32 1.01 4.34 9.53
C VAL A 32 0.67 2.89 9.19
N ALA A 33 1.61 2.14 8.62
CA ALA A 33 1.43 0.71 8.31
C ALA A 33 1.08 -0.09 9.56
N SER A 34 1.84 0.14 10.64
CA SER A 34 1.68 -0.55 11.92
C SER A 34 0.33 -0.23 12.58
N ALA A 35 -0.06 1.04 12.60
CA ALA A 35 -1.34 1.49 13.13
C ALA A 35 -2.53 0.94 12.32
N ALA A 36 -2.42 0.92 10.99
CA ALA A 36 -3.43 0.36 10.11
C ALA A 36 -3.60 -1.15 10.32
N ALA A 37 -2.49 -1.90 10.41
CA ALA A 37 -2.52 -3.33 10.68
C ALA A 37 -3.15 -3.66 12.04
N TYR A 38 -2.77 -2.94 13.10
CA TYR A 38 -3.37 -3.09 14.43
C TYR A 38 -4.88 -2.80 14.40
N THR A 39 -5.27 -1.68 13.79
CA THR A 39 -6.68 -1.27 13.69
C THR A 39 -7.49 -2.27 12.88
N ALA A 40 -6.95 -2.78 11.77
CA ALA A 40 -7.60 -3.78 10.93
C ALA A 40 -7.84 -5.09 11.68
N LEU A 41 -6.86 -5.57 12.45
CA LEU A 41 -7.00 -6.78 13.28
C LEU A 41 -7.99 -6.57 14.43
N ALA A 42 -7.95 -5.42 15.10
CA ALA A 42 -8.90 -5.08 16.16
C ALA A 42 -10.34 -5.03 15.64
N LEU A 43 -10.54 -4.45 14.45
CA LEU A 43 -11.85 -4.39 13.79
C LEU A 43 -12.28 -5.77 13.28
N ALA A 44 -11.38 -6.58 12.72
CA ALA A 44 -11.67 -7.96 12.35
C ALA A 44 -12.17 -8.78 13.55
N HIS A 45 -11.55 -8.58 14.73
CA HIS A 45 -11.99 -9.21 15.97
C HIS A 45 -13.41 -8.75 16.35
N ARG A 46 -13.72 -7.45 16.27
CA ARG A 46 -15.08 -6.94 16.50
C ARG A 46 -16.11 -7.48 15.51
N VAL A 47 -15.74 -7.64 14.23
CA VAL A 47 -16.60 -8.27 13.21
C VAL A 47 -16.91 -9.71 13.61
N SER A 48 -15.93 -10.46 14.14
CA SER A 48 -16.14 -11.85 14.57
C SER A 48 -17.05 -11.99 15.79
N GLN A 49 -17.05 -11.01 16.71
CA GLN A 49 -17.90 -11.01 17.91
C GLN A 49 -19.34 -10.50 17.67
N SER A 50 -19.61 -9.93 16.49
CA SER A 50 -20.91 -9.34 16.19
C SER A 50 -21.92 -10.42 15.76
N VAL A 51 -22.91 -10.68 16.62
CA VAL A 51 -23.99 -11.67 16.37
C VAL A 51 -24.94 -11.18 15.26
N GLU A 52 -25.26 -9.88 15.26
CA GLU A 52 -26.17 -9.28 14.30
C GLU A 52 -25.50 -8.99 12.94
N ALA A 53 -26.15 -9.42 11.85
CA ALA A 53 -25.62 -9.28 10.51
C ALA A 53 -25.36 -7.82 10.10
N ARG A 54 -26.20 -6.87 10.54
CA ARG A 54 -26.07 -5.44 10.22
C ARG A 54 -24.85 -4.80 10.89
N TYR A 55 -24.64 -5.04 12.18
CA TYR A 55 -23.48 -4.52 12.91
C TYR A 55 -22.18 -5.14 12.40
N ARG A 56 -22.20 -6.43 12.07
CA ARG A 56 -21.07 -7.12 11.45
C ARG A 56 -20.67 -6.48 10.12
N GLU A 57 -21.65 -6.11 9.29
CA GLU A 57 -21.39 -5.45 8.02
C GLU A 57 -20.85 -4.03 8.19
N TYR A 58 -21.40 -3.27 9.15
CA TYR A 58 -20.89 -1.96 9.51
C TYR A 58 -19.41 -2.02 9.92
N TRP A 59 -19.05 -2.92 10.84
CA TRP A 59 -17.66 -3.07 11.29
C TRP A 59 -16.73 -3.58 10.19
N ARG A 60 -17.23 -4.34 9.20
CA ARG A 60 -16.44 -4.71 8.02
C ARG A 60 -16.09 -3.50 7.17
N TRP A 61 -17.03 -2.62 6.90
CA TRP A 61 -16.76 -1.39 6.14
C TRP A 61 -15.80 -0.47 6.87
N VAL A 62 -15.96 -0.31 8.18
CA VAL A 62 -15.00 0.45 9.01
C VAL A 62 -13.60 -0.17 8.93
N GLY A 63 -13.49 -1.50 9.04
CA GLY A 63 -12.22 -2.23 8.90
C GLY A 63 -11.61 -2.11 7.50
N ALA A 64 -12.44 -2.16 6.45
CA ALA A 64 -12.01 -2.03 5.07
C ALA A 64 -11.46 -0.63 4.76
N LEU A 65 -12.13 0.42 5.25
CA LEU A 65 -11.68 1.80 5.10
C LEU A 65 -10.38 2.05 5.86
N ALA A 66 -10.26 1.53 7.09
CA ALA A 66 -9.04 1.66 7.89
C ALA A 66 -7.85 0.93 7.25
N LEU A 67 -8.04 -0.32 6.83
CA LEU A 67 -6.99 -1.12 6.20
C LEU A 67 -6.61 -0.56 4.82
N GLY A 68 -7.60 -0.31 3.96
CA GLY A 68 -7.38 0.20 2.61
C GLY A 68 -6.78 1.61 2.61
N GLY A 69 -7.29 2.50 3.45
CA GLY A 69 -6.75 3.84 3.64
C GLY A 69 -5.34 3.81 4.22
N GLY A 70 -5.05 2.87 5.13
CA GLY A 70 -3.71 2.66 5.67
C GLY A 70 -2.70 2.17 4.64
N ILE A 71 -3.05 1.15 3.85
CA ILE A 71 -2.22 0.65 2.73
C ILE A 71 -1.95 1.79 1.74
N TRP A 72 -2.98 2.55 1.40
CA TRP A 72 -2.86 3.66 0.46
C TRP A 72 -1.96 4.77 0.99
N SER A 73 -2.20 5.23 2.22
CA SER A 73 -1.40 6.29 2.85
C SER A 73 0.05 5.88 2.98
N MET A 74 0.32 4.66 3.49
CA MET A 74 1.67 4.11 3.65
C MET A 74 2.44 4.12 2.32
N HIS A 75 1.81 3.66 1.24
CA HIS A 75 2.41 3.60 -0.09
C HIS A 75 2.77 4.99 -0.63
N PHE A 76 1.84 5.96 -0.55
CA PHE A 76 2.10 7.31 -1.03
C PHE A 76 3.10 8.07 -0.16
N ILE A 77 3.08 7.90 1.16
CA ILE A 77 4.10 8.47 2.05
C ILE A 77 5.48 7.89 1.71
N ALA A 78 5.57 6.58 1.43
CA ALA A 78 6.82 5.96 1.00
C ALA A 78 7.31 6.50 -0.36
N MET A 79 6.41 6.73 -1.31
CA MET A 79 6.77 7.35 -2.60
C MET A 79 7.23 8.80 -2.43
N LEU A 80 6.61 9.58 -1.53
CA LEU A 80 7.05 10.94 -1.20
C LEU A 80 8.39 10.98 -0.45
N ALA A 81 8.72 9.91 0.29
CA ALA A 81 10.01 9.78 0.94
C ALA A 81 11.16 9.65 -0.05
N PHE A 82 10.89 9.16 -1.27
CA PHE A 82 11.88 9.01 -2.32
C PHE A 82 12.18 10.36 -2.97
N GLN A 83 13.39 10.86 -2.78
CA GLN A 83 13.88 12.10 -3.35
C GLN A 83 14.77 11.77 -4.55
N ALA A 84 14.33 12.15 -5.74
CA ALA A 84 15.10 12.03 -6.98
C ALA A 84 15.22 13.41 -7.66
N PRO A 85 16.27 13.66 -8.44
CA PRO A 85 16.43 14.90 -9.21
C PRO A 85 15.53 14.90 -10.47
N LEU A 86 14.25 14.57 -10.30
CA LEU A 86 13.24 14.51 -11.35
C LEU A 86 11.95 15.10 -10.79
N ASP A 87 11.26 15.92 -11.59
CA ASP A 87 9.91 16.37 -11.27
C ASP A 87 8.95 15.18 -11.37
N ILE A 88 8.51 14.69 -10.22
CA ILE A 88 7.53 13.61 -10.08
C ILE A 88 6.18 14.26 -9.76
N ALA A 89 5.25 14.19 -10.71
CA ALA A 89 3.85 14.54 -10.52
C ALA A 89 2.98 13.27 -10.42
N TYR A 90 1.82 13.37 -9.78
CA TYR A 90 0.88 12.27 -9.65
C TYR A 90 -0.44 12.59 -10.36
N ASP A 91 -0.95 11.65 -11.16
CA ASP A 91 -2.28 11.75 -11.71
C ASP A 91 -3.34 11.50 -10.63
N HIS A 92 -4.06 12.56 -10.24
CA HIS A 92 -5.10 12.51 -9.22
C HIS A 92 -6.19 11.45 -9.49
N ARG A 93 -6.51 11.16 -10.77
CA ARG A 93 -7.54 10.17 -11.13
C ARG A 93 -7.06 8.77 -10.84
N VAL A 94 -5.82 8.45 -11.21
CA VAL A 94 -5.22 7.13 -10.99
C VAL A 94 -4.91 6.92 -9.50
N THR A 95 -4.49 7.97 -8.80
CA THR A 95 -4.31 7.97 -7.35
C THR A 95 -5.61 7.70 -6.59
N LEU A 96 -6.73 8.28 -7.03
CA LEU A 96 -8.03 8.00 -6.43
C LEU A 96 -8.52 6.58 -6.78
N LEU A 97 -8.26 6.10 -8.00
CA LEU A 97 -8.57 4.74 -8.39
C LEU A 97 -7.81 3.71 -7.54
N SER A 98 -6.52 3.95 -7.23
CA SER A 98 -5.74 3.07 -6.36
C SER A 98 -6.31 3.02 -4.94
N LEU A 99 -6.85 4.12 -4.41
CA LEU A 99 -7.58 4.14 -3.13
C LEU A 99 -8.84 3.27 -3.19
N VAL A 100 -9.65 3.41 -4.24
CA VAL A 100 -10.86 2.60 -4.41
C VAL A 100 -10.52 1.11 -4.49
N ILE A 101 -9.48 0.74 -5.24
CA ILE A 101 -8.98 -0.64 -5.31
C ILE A 101 -8.54 -1.11 -3.92
N ALA A 102 -7.78 -0.29 -3.18
CA ALA A 102 -7.30 -0.63 -1.84
C ALA A 102 -8.46 -0.91 -0.87
N VAL A 103 -9.49 -0.04 -0.86
CA VAL A 103 -10.66 -0.19 0.02
C VAL A 103 -11.50 -1.40 -0.39
N ALA A 104 -11.79 -1.57 -1.68
CA ALA A 104 -12.61 -2.67 -2.18
C ALA A 104 -11.97 -4.05 -1.90
N THR A 105 -10.66 -4.17 -2.11
CA THR A 105 -9.91 -5.40 -1.84
C THR A 105 -9.73 -5.63 -0.33
N SER A 106 -9.52 -4.57 0.46
CA SER A 106 -9.50 -4.65 1.93
C SER A 106 -10.82 -5.11 2.52
N TYR A 107 -11.97 -4.77 1.91
CA TYR A 107 -13.26 -5.30 2.31
C TYR A 107 -13.31 -6.83 2.16
N LEU A 108 -12.77 -7.38 1.06
CA LEU A 108 -12.68 -8.83 0.87
C LEU A 108 -11.80 -9.49 1.96
N VAL A 109 -10.67 -8.88 2.28
CA VAL A 109 -9.78 -9.33 3.38
C VAL A 109 -10.54 -9.32 4.71
N MET A 110 -11.29 -8.26 5.00
CA MET A 110 -12.06 -8.14 6.24
C MET A 110 -13.21 -9.16 6.32
N ARG A 111 -13.82 -9.50 5.18
CA ARG A 111 -14.83 -10.56 5.08
C ARG A 111 -14.25 -11.96 5.31
N LEU A 112 -12.98 -12.18 4.97
CA LEU A 112 -12.26 -13.43 5.22
C LEU A 112 -11.84 -13.54 6.69
N LEU A 113 -11.32 -12.47 7.29
CA LEU A 113 -10.82 -12.44 8.67
C LEU A 113 -11.92 -12.39 9.74
N GLY A 114 -13.05 -11.75 9.46
CA GLY A 114 -14.15 -11.54 10.43
C GLY A 114 -15.01 -12.77 10.71
N ARG A 115 -14.46 -13.99 10.66
CA ARG A 115 -15.16 -15.25 10.97
C ARG A 115 -14.79 -15.73 12.38
N GLU A 116 -15.76 -16.22 13.15
CA GLU A 116 -15.54 -16.70 14.53
C GLU A 116 -14.53 -17.85 14.64
N ARG A 117 -14.49 -18.75 13.66
CA ARG A 117 -13.53 -19.86 13.59
C ARG A 117 -12.83 -19.87 12.25
N LEU A 118 -11.56 -19.49 12.25
CA LEU A 118 -10.67 -19.60 11.10
C LEU A 118 -9.94 -20.95 11.13
N ARG A 119 -10.12 -21.77 10.09
CA ARG A 119 -9.25 -22.94 9.82
C ARG A 119 -7.90 -22.45 9.28
N SER A 120 -6.85 -23.24 9.47
CA SER A 120 -5.47 -22.90 9.05
C SER A 120 -5.34 -22.45 7.58
N TRP A 121 -6.07 -23.08 6.65
CA TRP A 121 -6.07 -22.67 5.23
C TRP A 121 -6.72 -21.30 4.97
N GLN A 122 -7.64 -20.85 5.84
CA GLN A 122 -8.31 -19.56 5.69
C GLN A 122 -7.37 -18.41 6.01
N TYR A 123 -6.41 -18.62 6.92
CA TYR A 123 -5.31 -17.67 7.13
C TYR A 123 -4.44 -17.56 5.87
N GLY A 124 -4.13 -18.68 5.23
CA GLY A 124 -3.41 -18.70 3.95
C GLY A 124 -4.14 -17.89 2.87
N LEU A 125 -5.45 -18.11 2.71
CA LEU A 125 -6.25 -17.33 1.76
C LEU A 125 -6.37 -15.84 2.13
N ALA A 126 -6.51 -15.51 3.41
CA ALA A 126 -6.55 -14.11 3.84
C ALA A 126 -5.21 -13.41 3.56
N ALA A 127 -4.09 -14.10 3.80
CA ALA A 127 -2.75 -13.59 3.53
C ALA A 127 -2.50 -13.40 2.03
N THR A 128 -2.85 -14.37 1.18
CA THR A 128 -2.70 -14.23 -0.28
C THR A 128 -3.63 -13.16 -0.85
N ALA A 129 -4.86 -13.07 -0.36
CA ALA A 129 -5.78 -12.00 -0.72
C ALA A 129 -5.22 -10.62 -0.32
N ALA A 130 -4.70 -10.48 0.90
CA ALA A 130 -4.09 -9.23 1.36
C ALA A 130 -2.83 -8.86 0.55
N GLY A 131 -1.96 -9.83 0.26
CA GLY A 131 -0.78 -9.61 -0.58
C GLY A 131 -1.15 -9.18 -2.00
N THR A 132 -2.15 -9.83 -2.60
CA THR A 132 -2.67 -9.47 -3.93
C THR A 132 -3.30 -8.07 -3.91
N SER A 133 -3.99 -7.70 -2.83
CA SER A 133 -4.57 -6.38 -2.62
C SER A 133 -3.50 -5.29 -2.62
N ILE A 134 -2.42 -5.51 -1.86
CA ILE A 134 -1.28 -4.60 -1.78
C ILE A 134 -0.59 -4.49 -3.15
N ALA A 135 -0.36 -5.61 -3.84
CA ALA A 135 0.26 -5.60 -5.16
C ALA A 135 -0.58 -4.82 -6.20
N ALA A 136 -1.88 -5.08 -6.28
CA ALA A 136 -2.78 -4.39 -7.20
C ALA A 136 -2.80 -2.87 -6.94
N MET A 137 -2.91 -2.47 -5.67
CA MET A 137 -2.84 -1.08 -5.26
C MET A 137 -1.48 -0.46 -5.60
N HIS A 138 -0.39 -1.16 -5.31
CA HIS A 138 0.99 -0.72 -5.55
C HIS A 138 1.26 -0.44 -7.03
N TYR A 139 0.94 -1.40 -7.92
CA TYR A 139 1.12 -1.20 -9.35
C TYR A 139 0.24 -0.07 -9.90
N THR A 140 -0.99 0.06 -9.40
CA THR A 140 -1.87 1.17 -9.80
C THR A 140 -1.32 2.52 -9.30
N GLY A 141 -0.80 2.58 -8.08
CA GLY A 141 -0.19 3.78 -7.51
C GLY A 141 1.07 4.20 -8.26
N MET A 142 1.94 3.25 -8.60
CA MET A 142 3.11 3.49 -9.42
C MET A 142 2.74 3.96 -10.84
N ALA A 143 1.67 3.41 -11.43
CA ALA A 143 1.16 3.86 -12.73
C ALA A 143 0.61 5.31 -12.71
N ALA A 144 0.34 5.88 -11.52
CA ALA A 144 -0.07 7.27 -11.39
C ALA A 144 1.11 8.26 -11.53
N ILE A 145 2.36 7.77 -11.44
CA ILE A 145 3.55 8.60 -11.56
C ILE A 145 3.65 9.14 -12.99
N ARG A 146 3.69 10.46 -13.09
CA ARG A 146 4.02 11.20 -14.30
C ARG A 146 5.33 11.93 -14.02
N SER A 147 6.41 11.47 -14.64
CA SER A 147 7.70 12.18 -14.64
C SER A 147 8.02 12.67 -16.05
N ALA A 148 8.87 13.69 -16.15
CA ALA A 148 9.37 14.18 -17.44
C ALA A 148 10.24 13.15 -18.20
N ALA A 149 10.62 12.05 -17.54
CA ALA A 149 11.32 10.94 -18.15
C ALA A 149 10.32 9.97 -18.80
N THR A 150 10.17 10.07 -20.12
CA THR A 150 9.51 9.02 -20.92
C THR A 150 10.34 7.75 -20.87
N LEU A 151 9.73 6.64 -20.40
CA LEU A 151 10.23 5.29 -20.65
C LEU A 151 10.20 5.07 -22.17
N TYR A 152 11.37 5.15 -22.81
CA TYR A 152 11.59 4.69 -24.17
C TYR A 152 11.88 3.19 -24.19
#